data_AF-A0A382WSU2-F1
#
_entry.id   AF-A0A382WSU2-F1
#
_cell.length_a   1.000
_cell.length_b   1.000
_cell.length_c   1.000
_cell.angle_alpha   90.00
_cell.angle_beta   90.00
_cell.angle_gamma   90.00
#
_symmetry.space_group_name_H-M   'P 1'
#
loop_
_entity.id
_entity.type
_entity.pdbx_description
1 polymer ?
#
loop_
_entity_poly.entity_id
_entity_poly.type
_entity_poly.pdbx_seq_one_letter_code
_entity_poly.pdbx_strand_id
1 'polypeptide(L)' 'MLLIQLLDIYSLLVFGSVIISWVKLPPDNPIASFLHSMTEPLLSPIRQIMPEMGGLDFSPLVLLFGIRLVRGVIISALI' A
#
# COMPACT_ATOMS: atom_id res chain seq x y z
N MET A 1 15.42 -13.67 -1.86
CA MET A 1 14.15 -14.44 -1.89
C MET A 1 13.16 -14.01 -0.80
N LEU A 2 13.53 -14.07 0.49
CA LEU A 2 12.64 -13.62 1.59
C LEU A 2 12.20 -12.16 1.47
N LEU A 3 13.10 -11.24 1.08
CA LEU A 3 12.77 -9.84 0.85
C LEU A 3 11.67 -9.63 -0.20
N ILE A 4 11.70 -10.40 -1.30
CA ILE A 4 10.69 -10.30 -2.36
C ILE A 4 9.32 -10.76 -1.83
N GLN A 5 9.30 -11.83 -1.02
CA GLN A 5 8.07 -12.32 -0.39
C GLN A 5 7.49 -11.27 0.57
N LEU A 6 8.32 -10.56 1.33
CA LEU A 6 7.86 -9.47 2.19
C LEU A 6 7.23 -8.32 1.38
N LEU A 7 7.82 -7.95 0.23
CA LEU A 7 7.24 -6.95 -0.67
C LEU A 7 5.90 -7.42 -1.25
N ASP A 8 5.78 -8.70 -1.61
CA ASP A 8 4.54 -9.28 -2.14
C ASP A 8 3.44 -9.31 -1.06
N ILE A 9 3.77 -9.68 0.19
CA ILE A 9 2.86 -9.64 1.34
C ILE A 9 2.43 -8.21 1.64
N TYR A 10 3.37 -7.26 1.65
CA TYR A 10 3.03 -5.86 1.91
C TYR A 10 2.14 -5.27 0.80
N SER A 11 2.37 -5.65 -0.46
CA SER A 11 1.48 -5.30 -1.58
C SER A 11 0.05 -5.79 -1.34
N LEU A 12 -0.11 -7.00 -0.78
CA LEU A 12 -1.42 -7.53 -0.41
C LEU A 12 -2.08 -6.72 0.72
N LEU A 13 -1.31 -6.23 1.71
CA LEU A 13 -1.83 -5.34 2.75
C LEU A 13 -2.34 -4.02 2.16
N VAL A 14 -1.56 -3.41 1.26
CA VAL A 14 -1.97 -2.17 0.57
C VAL A 14 -3.24 -2.41 -0.25
N PHE A 15 -3.29 -3.51 -1.00
CA PHE A 15 -4.49 -3.88 -1.76
C PHE A 15 -5.71 -4.14 -0.85
N GLY A 16 -5.50 -4.81 0.28
CA GLY A 16 -6.51 -5.01 1.32
C GLY A 16 -7.06 -3.68 1.86
N SER A 17 -6.19 -2.70 2.12
CA SER A 17 -6.63 -1.37 2.57
C SER A 17 -7.50 -0.65 1.53
N VAL A 18 -7.23 -0.81 0.23
CA VAL A 18 -8.07 -0.26 -0.84
C VAL A 18 -9.43 -0.92 -0.86
N ILE A 19 -9.49 -2.25 -0.80
CA ILE A 19 -10.78 -2.97 -0.75
C ILE A 19 -11.59 -2.52 0.46
N ILE A 20 -10.96 -2.47 1.63
CA ILE A 20 -11.62 -2.06 2.88
C ILE A 20 -12.11 -0.62 2.80
N SER A 21 -11.42 0.28 2.09
CA SER A 21 -11.87 1.67 1.89
C SER A 21 -13.19 1.79 1.11
N TRP A 22 -13.52 0.80 0.28
CA TRP A 22 -14.79 0.76 -0.47
C TRP A 22 -15.90 0.05 0.29
N VAL A 23 -15.55 -0.74 1.30
CA VAL A 23 -16.50 -1.42 2.17
C VAL A 23 -16.81 -0.53 3.36
N LYS A 24 -18.10 -0.29 3.63
CA LYS A 24 -18.52 0.43 4.83
C LYS A 24 -18.42 -0.48 6.06
N LEU A 25 -17.23 -0.57 6.65
CA LEU A 25 -17.01 -1.26 7.92
C LEU A 25 -17.23 -0.34 9.13
N PRO A 26 -17.58 -0.89 10.30
CA PRO A 26 -17.58 -0.14 11.55
C PRO A 26 -16.20 0.49 11.84
N PRO A 27 -16.14 1.72 12.40
CA PRO A 27 -14.88 2.41 12.70
C PRO A 27 -13.92 1.63 13.62
N ASP A 28 -14.47 0.79 14.48
CA ASP A 28 -13.81 -0.06 15.47
C ASP A 28 -13.43 -1.45 14.92
N ASN A 29 -13.60 -1.68 13.62
CA ASN A 29 -13.23 -2.96 13.01
C ASN A 29 -11.71 -3.20 13.11
N PRO A 30 -11.27 -4.30 13.75
CA PRO A 30 -9.85 -4.54 14.02
C PRO A 30 -9.04 -4.77 12.74
N ILE A 31 -9.65 -5.32 11.68
CA ILE A 31 -8.97 -5.58 10.40
C ILE A 31 -8.73 -4.25 9.68
N ALA A 32 -9.71 -3.35 9.68
CA ALA A 32 -9.55 -2.02 9.10
C ALA A 32 -8.47 -1.20 9.82
N SER A 33 -8.50 -1.21 11.17
CA SER A 33 -7.50 -0.54 12.00
C SER A 33 -6.09 -1.10 11.79
N PHE A 34 -5.95 -2.43 11.71
CA PHE A 34 -4.68 -3.09 11.41
C PHE A 34 -4.13 -2.69 10.04
N LEU A 35 -4.95 -2.80 8.99
CA LEU A 35 -4.53 -2.44 7.64
C LEU A 35 -4.11 -0.98 7.55
N HIS A 36 -4.90 -0.07 8.12
CA HIS A 36 -4.56 1.35 8.18
C HIS A 36 -3.23 1.58 8.91
N SER A 37 -3.03 0.99 10.08
CA SER A 37 -1.80 1.14 10.87
C SER A 37 -0.56 0.62 10.12
N MET A 38 -0.71 -0.42 9.31
CA MET A 38 0.40 -1.00 8.52
C MET A 38 0.70 -0.21 7.24
N THR A 39 -0.30 0.41 6.62
CA THR A 39 -0.13 1.07 5.32
C THR A 39 0.08 2.58 5.44
N GLU A 40 -0.47 3.23 6.46
CA GLU A 40 -0.42 4.70 6.63
C GLU A 40 1.00 5.29 6.70
N PRO A 41 2.00 4.65 7.34
CA PRO A 41 3.37 5.20 7.35
C PRO A 41 3.97 5.44 5.96
N LEU A 42 3.58 4.65 4.95
CA LEU A 42 4.02 4.83 3.57
C LEU A 42 2.99 5.58 2.72
N LEU A 43 1.69 5.41 2.97
CA LEU A 43 0.65 6.12 2.22
C LEU A 43 0.59 7.61 2.57
N SER A 44 0.74 7.98 3.84
CA SER A 44 0.69 9.37 4.31
C SER A 44 1.68 10.29 3.59
N PRO A 45 2.99 9.99 3.51
CA PRO A 45 3.94 10.84 2.79
C PRO A 45 3.65 10.87 1.28
N ILE A 46 3.22 9.76 0.68
CA ILE A 46 2.84 9.74 -0.75
C ILE A 46 1.66 10.67 -1.00
N ARG A 47 0.64 10.61 -0.13
CA ARG A 47 -0.56 11.45 -0.20
C ARG A 47 -0.23 12.94 -0.07
N GLN A 48 0.77 13.29 0.75
CA GLN A 48 1.24 14.67 0.89
C GLN A 48 1.98 15.21 -0.34
N ILE A 49 2.60 14.33 -1.13
CA ILE A 49 3.35 14.73 -2.34
C ILE A 49 2.42 14.80 -3.56
N MET A 50 1.36 14.00 -3.59
CA MET A 50 0.41 14.02 -4.69
C MET A 50 -0.45 15.31 -4.69
N PRO A 51 -0.83 15.82 -5.87
CA PRO A 51 -1.80 16.90 -5.96
C PRO A 51 -3.17 16.44 -5.48
N GLU A 52 -4.05 17.39 -5.17
CA GLU A 52 -5.43 17.09 -4.76
C GLU A 52 -6.21 16.43 -5.91
N MET A 53 -6.57 15.16 -5.76
CA MET A 53 -7.23 14.35 -6.80
C MET A 53 -8.76 14.25 -6.60
N GLY A 54 -9.41 15.35 -6.21
CA GLY A 54 -10.88 15.41 -6.13
C GLY A 54 -11.52 14.44 -5.13
N GLY A 55 -10.84 14.17 -4.01
CA GLY A 55 -11.36 13.33 -2.92
C GLY A 55 -11.11 11.83 -3.07
N LEU A 56 -10.53 11.38 -4.19
CA LEU A 56 -10.06 9.99 -4.35
C LEU A 56 -8.60 9.86 -3.92
N ASP A 57 -8.30 8.84 -3.12
CA ASP A 57 -6.94 8.53 -2.71
C ASP A 57 -6.26 7.57 -3.70
N PHE A 58 -5.41 8.12 -4.57
CA PHE A 58 -4.59 7.35 -5.50
C PHE A 58 -3.22 6.95 -4.92
N SER A 59 -2.91 7.32 -3.66
CA SER A 59 -1.63 6.99 -3.04
C SER A 59 -1.37 5.47 -2.97
N PRO A 60 -2.37 4.59 -2.80
CA PRO A 60 -2.14 3.15 -2.84
C PRO A 60 -1.66 2.66 -4.20
N LEU A 61 -2.12 3.23 -5.31
CA LEU A 61 -1.64 2.86 -6.65
C LEU A 61 -0.17 3.26 -6.83
N VAL A 62 0.19 4.47 -6.40
CA VAL A 62 1.58 4.95 -6.44
C VAL A 62 2.49 4.05 -5.59
N LEU A 63 2.05 3.68 -4.39
CA LEU A 63 2.79 2.79 -3.51
C LEU A 63 2.98 1.39 -4.14
N LEU A 64 1.92 0.80 -4.68
CA LEU A 64 1.98 -0.51 -5.36
C LEU A 64 2.92 -0.48 -6.57
N PHE A 65 2.89 0.60 -7.35
CA PHE A 65 3.81 0.80 -8.46
C PHE A 65 5.26 0.91 -7.97
N GLY A 66 5.52 1.69 -6.93
CA GLY A 66 6.84 1.82 -6.30
C GLY A 66 7.38 0.47 -5.79
N ILE A 67 6.55 -0.32 -5.11
CA ILE A 67 6.92 -1.67 -4.64
C ILE A 67 7.30 -2.56 -5.82
N ARG A 68 6.53 -2.53 -6.92
CA ARG A 68 6.82 -3.33 -8.12
C ARG A 68 8.15 -2.94 -8.77
N LEU A 69 8.48 -1.65 -8.81
CA LEU A 69 9.79 -1.18 -9.30
C LEU A 69 10.93 -1.68 -8.41
N VAL A 70 10.82 -1.49 -7.09
CA VAL A 70 11.83 -1.95 -6.12
C VAL A 70 12.05 -3.45 -6.22
N ARG A 71 10.97 -4.24 -6.31
CA ARG A 71 11.01 -5.69 -6.52
C ARG A 71 11.75 -6.05 -7.82
N GLY A 72 11.48 -5.36 -8.92
CA GLY A 72 12.14 -5.57 -10.20
C GLY A 72 13.63 -5.32 -10.14
N VAL A 73 14.04 -4.20 -9.52
CA VAL A 73 15.45 -3.85 -9.29
C VAL A 73 16.16 -4.93 -8.46
N ILE A 74 15.55 -5.37 -7.36
CA ILE A 74 16.11 -6.43 -6.50
C ILE A 74 16.31 -7.73 -7.29
N ILE A 75 15.31 -8.14 -8.08
CA ILE A 75 15.42 -9.35 -8.91
C ILE A 75 16.56 -9.20 -9.92
N SER A 76 16.62 -8.07 -10.63
CA SER A 76 17.66 -7.85 -11.63
C SER A 76 19.07 -7.80 -11.06
N ALA A 77 19.23 -7.37 -9.80
CA ALA A 77 20.52 -7.31 -9.12
C ALA A 77 21.00 -8.67 -8.58
N LEU A 78 20.10 -9.64 -8.46
CA LEU A 78 20.37 -10.98 -7.93
C LEU A 78 20.56 -12.04 -9.02
N ILE A 79 20.28 -11.68 -10.28
CA ILE A 79 20.52 -12.48 -11.48
C ILE A 79 21.88 -12.07 -12.06
#